data_AF-A0AAU3BQ90-F1
#
_entry.id   AF-A0AAU3BQ90-F1
#
_cell.length_a   1.000
_cell.length_b   1.000
_cell.length_c   1.000
_cell.angle_alpha   90.00
_cell.angle_beta   90.00
_cell.angle_gamma   90.00
#
_symmetry.space_group_name_H-M   'P 1'
#
loop_
_entity.id
_entity.type
_entity.pdbx_description
1 polymer ?
#
loop_
_entity_poly.entity_id
_entity_poly.type
_entity_poly.pdbx_seq_one_letter_code
_entity_poly.pdbx_strand_id
1 'polypeptide(L)'
;MRHNESLKALIDEADLTYEALARRVNVLGRAQGRPMTYDRTSIAHWVRGTRAREPVPDLLCEVFTRRLGRTVDRRDVGMDSAARASGRGRAMAPGVASATGPRVPEQRTPALARPATAMSAREIAFACAERFFALQGDTLGGRSTRPVLSAYLRGTVLGATGVVRPSSVSAPELAHAARTLVLLARACTDMRRFFEAQHILERAAVLAARAGDDAAEAIALRLQGEYALTRGLTALAATHVQHALQVSRRTPAGVRAYVAVQAAETSAVIGDESQAMDWLDIALRLLAAAPDENLGPFGSYRPAALHFRRACVLRRLGRHDAARTALQISMEERAAHEERPIVLTWVARARLHAEAGQRTEALDALLRARHLNAQVGSQEAAWSIARLETLLGS
;
A
#
# COMPACT_ATOMS: atom_id res chain seq x y z
N MET A 1 8.12 -41.65 -20.52
CA MET A 1 8.04 -40.19 -20.29
C MET A 1 9.44 -39.63 -20.48
N ARG A 2 9.59 -38.54 -21.23
CA ARG A 2 10.89 -37.91 -21.49
C ARG A 2 11.29 -37.11 -20.25
N HIS A 3 12.54 -37.25 -19.79
CA HIS A 3 13.07 -36.49 -18.66
C HIS A 3 13.02 -34.98 -18.96
N ASN A 4 12.63 -34.16 -17.98
CA ASN A 4 12.61 -32.70 -18.11
C ASN A 4 13.99 -32.14 -17.75
N GLU A 5 14.91 -32.26 -18.70
CA GLU A 5 16.30 -31.78 -18.57
C GLU A 5 16.37 -30.26 -18.33
N SER A 6 15.42 -29.49 -18.87
CA SER A 6 15.35 -28.03 -18.69
C SER A 6 15.08 -27.63 -17.24
N LEU A 7 14.10 -28.29 -16.59
CA LEU A 7 13.85 -28.08 -15.17
C LEU A 7 15.04 -28.52 -14.31
N LYS A 8 15.70 -29.63 -14.66
CA LYS A 8 16.88 -30.09 -13.94
C LYS A 8 18.03 -29.08 -14.01
N ALA A 9 18.32 -28.56 -15.21
CA ALA A 9 19.36 -27.55 -15.41
C ALA A 9 19.10 -26.27 -14.61
N LEU A 10 17.85 -25.79 -14.56
CA LEU A 10 17.47 -24.62 -13.76
C LEU A 10 17.62 -24.86 -12.25
N ILE A 11 17.33 -26.07 -11.77
CA ILE A 11 17.54 -26.43 -10.36
C ILE A 11 19.01 -26.38 -9.99
N ASP A 12 19.86 -26.94 -10.86
CA ASP A 12 21.30 -27.01 -10.66
C ASP A 12 21.93 -25.59 -10.77
N GLU A 13 21.53 -24.77 -11.75
CA GLU A 13 21.97 -23.37 -11.91
C GLU A 13 21.55 -22.49 -10.72
N ALA A 14 20.35 -22.72 -10.18
CA ALA A 14 19.82 -21.96 -9.05
C ALA A 14 20.39 -22.39 -7.69
N ASP A 15 21.24 -23.43 -7.67
CA ASP A 15 21.78 -24.07 -6.48
C ASP A 15 20.66 -24.36 -5.47
N LEU A 16 19.65 -25.13 -5.91
CA LEU A 16 18.50 -25.50 -5.08
C LEU A 16 18.37 -27.01 -4.91
N THR A 17 18.15 -27.41 -3.67
CA THR A 17 17.67 -28.77 -3.41
C THR A 17 16.21 -28.90 -3.81
N TYR A 18 15.78 -30.11 -4.19
CA TYR A 18 14.38 -30.40 -4.52
C TYR A 18 13.43 -30.04 -3.38
N GLU A 19 13.87 -30.21 -2.13
CA GLU A 19 13.09 -29.84 -0.95
C GLU A 19 12.98 -28.31 -0.79
N ALA A 20 14.06 -27.58 -1.05
CA ALA A 20 14.04 -26.11 -1.03
C ALA A 20 13.12 -25.55 -2.13
N LEU A 21 13.13 -26.14 -3.32
CA LEU A 21 12.23 -25.77 -4.41
C LEU A 21 10.76 -26.03 -4.04
N ALA A 22 10.45 -27.23 -3.52
CA ALA A 22 9.10 -27.58 -3.08
C ALA A 22 8.54 -26.62 -2.02
N ARG A 23 9.37 -26.26 -1.02
CA ARG A 23 9.00 -25.27 0.00
C ARG A 23 8.66 -23.92 -0.63
N ARG A 24 9.47 -23.44 -1.58
CA ARG A 24 9.25 -22.13 -2.23
C ARG A 24 8.00 -22.13 -3.10
N VAL A 25 7.75 -23.19 -3.86
CA VAL A 25 6.52 -23.35 -4.63
C VAL A 25 5.29 -23.35 -3.71
N ASN A 26 5.33 -24.07 -2.59
CA ASN A 26 4.22 -24.07 -1.62
C ASN A 26 4.01 -22.70 -0.97
N VAL A 27 5.09 -21.98 -0.66
CA VAL A 27 5.02 -20.62 -0.11
C VAL A 27 4.35 -19.67 -1.12
N LEU A 28 4.71 -19.73 -2.40
CA LEU A 28 4.06 -18.92 -3.43
C LEU A 28 2.62 -19.35 -3.70
N GLY A 29 2.34 -20.66 -3.74
CA GLY A 29 0.98 -21.17 -3.87
C GLY A 29 0.08 -20.66 -2.74
N ARG A 30 0.56 -20.71 -1.50
CA ARG A 30 -0.15 -20.13 -0.34
C ARG A 30 -0.32 -18.62 -0.45
N ALA A 31 0.69 -17.90 -0.96
CA ALA A 31 0.58 -16.47 -1.22
C ALA A 31 -0.49 -16.12 -2.28
N GLN A 32 -0.74 -17.03 -3.23
CA GLN A 32 -1.82 -16.91 -4.22
C GLN A 32 -3.17 -17.49 -3.76
N GLY A 33 -3.33 -17.78 -2.45
CA GLY A 33 -4.56 -18.34 -1.89
C GLY A 33 -4.83 -19.80 -2.26
N ARG A 34 -3.84 -20.51 -2.80
CA ARG A 34 -3.93 -21.91 -3.22
C ARG A 34 -2.98 -22.75 -2.37
N PRO A 35 -3.39 -23.23 -1.19
CA PRO A 35 -2.51 -24.02 -0.34
C PRO A 35 -2.09 -25.30 -1.07
N MET A 36 -0.78 -25.49 -1.19
CA MET A 36 -0.15 -26.66 -1.82
C MET A 36 0.77 -27.36 -0.83
N THR A 37 0.92 -28.67 -1.00
CA THR A 37 1.70 -29.55 -0.14
C THR A 37 2.66 -30.40 -0.97
N TYR A 38 3.41 -29.75 -1.86
CA TYR A 38 4.46 -30.43 -2.62
C TYR A 38 5.69 -30.69 -1.76
N ASP A 39 6.37 -31.79 -2.05
CA ASP A 39 7.54 -32.26 -1.35
C ASP A 39 8.68 -32.54 -2.34
N ARG A 40 9.81 -33.01 -1.83
CA ARG A 40 10.98 -33.40 -2.64
C ARG A 40 10.61 -34.42 -3.73
N THR A 41 9.70 -35.34 -3.42
CA THR A 41 9.23 -36.40 -4.32
C THR A 41 8.44 -35.83 -5.50
N SER A 42 7.59 -34.83 -5.24
CA SER A 42 6.83 -34.10 -6.26
C SER A 42 7.75 -33.46 -7.31
N ILE A 43 8.83 -32.80 -6.86
CA ILE A 43 9.84 -32.20 -7.76
C ILE A 43 10.56 -33.29 -8.57
N ALA A 44 10.95 -34.40 -7.94
CA ALA A 44 11.60 -35.50 -8.64
C ALA A 44 10.72 -36.11 -9.74
N HIS A 45 9.40 -36.19 -9.51
CA HIS A 45 8.45 -36.61 -10.54
C HIS A 45 8.37 -35.61 -11.70
N TRP A 46 8.42 -34.30 -11.43
CA TRP A 46 8.42 -33.28 -12.49
C TRP A 46 9.70 -33.32 -13.33
N VAL A 47 10.84 -33.51 -12.69
CA VAL A 47 12.12 -33.72 -13.36
C VAL A 47 12.11 -35.01 -14.20
N ARG A 48 11.44 -36.08 -13.75
CA ARG A 48 11.23 -37.31 -14.54
C ARG A 48 10.22 -37.17 -15.70
N GLY A 49 9.61 -36.00 -15.87
CA GLY A 49 8.72 -35.69 -16.99
C GLY A 49 7.22 -35.70 -16.66
N THR A 50 6.83 -35.86 -15.39
CA THR A 50 5.42 -35.69 -14.98
C THR A 50 5.07 -34.21 -14.99
N ARG A 51 4.04 -33.81 -15.73
CA ARG A 51 3.64 -32.41 -15.80
C ARG A 51 2.94 -31.95 -14.51
N ALA A 52 3.38 -30.83 -13.95
CA ALA A 52 2.71 -30.20 -12.82
C ALA A 52 1.40 -29.54 -13.27
N ARG A 53 0.35 -29.63 -12.45
CA ARG A 53 -0.96 -29.00 -12.74
C ARG A 53 -0.88 -27.49 -12.56
N GLU A 54 -1.69 -26.75 -13.30
CA GLU A 54 -1.82 -25.29 -13.10
C GLU A 54 -2.19 -24.99 -11.64
N PRO A 55 -1.60 -23.96 -11.00
CA PRO A 55 -0.71 -22.93 -11.56
C PRO A 55 0.80 -23.21 -11.39
N VAL A 56 1.21 -24.45 -11.09
CA VAL A 56 2.59 -24.76 -10.71
C VAL A 56 3.67 -24.35 -11.73
N PRO A 57 3.44 -24.49 -13.05
CA PRO A 57 4.42 -24.02 -14.03
C PRO A 57 4.77 -22.53 -13.88
N ASP A 58 3.79 -21.66 -13.57
CA ASP A 58 4.04 -20.23 -13.33
C ASP A 58 4.78 -19.99 -12.03
N LEU A 59 4.45 -20.75 -10.99
CA LEU A 59 5.14 -20.66 -9.71
C LEU A 59 6.62 -21.05 -9.83
N LEU A 60 6.94 -22.05 -10.66
CA LEU A 60 8.32 -22.43 -10.94
C LEU A 60 9.06 -21.30 -11.67
N CYS A 61 8.44 -20.69 -12.69
CA CYS A 61 8.97 -19.53 -13.40
C CYS A 61 9.30 -18.38 -12.42
N GLU A 62 8.38 -18.09 -11.50
CA GLU A 62 8.55 -17.04 -10.49
C GLU A 62 9.67 -17.37 -9.49
N VAL A 63 9.79 -18.61 -9.03
CA VAL A 63 10.88 -19.03 -8.12
C VAL A 63 12.24 -18.89 -8.80
N PHE A 64 12.39 -19.37 -10.04
CA PHE A 64 13.66 -19.31 -10.74
C PHE A 64 14.02 -17.88 -11.15
N THR A 65 13.05 -17.09 -11.61
CA THR A 65 13.27 -15.68 -11.95
C THR A 65 13.82 -14.90 -10.76
N ARG A 66 13.24 -15.09 -9.57
CA ARG A 66 13.71 -14.44 -8.33
C ARG A 66 15.09 -14.93 -7.88
N ARG A 67 15.41 -16.20 -8.11
CA ARG A 67 16.64 -16.82 -7.61
C ARG A 67 17.84 -16.55 -8.52
N LEU A 68 17.62 -16.50 -9.84
CA LEU A 68 18.65 -16.33 -10.86
C LEU A 68 18.82 -14.87 -11.32
N GLY A 69 17.88 -13.99 -10.99
CA GLY A 69 17.95 -12.57 -11.36
C GLY A 69 17.74 -12.28 -12.85
N ARG A 70 17.29 -13.28 -13.62
CA ARG A 70 16.90 -13.19 -15.03
C ARG A 70 15.50 -13.76 -15.21
N THR A 71 14.75 -13.27 -16.20
CA THR A 71 13.42 -13.82 -16.51
C THR A 71 13.53 -15.28 -16.93
N VAL A 72 12.70 -16.13 -16.34
CA VAL A 72 12.56 -17.56 -16.65
C VAL A 72 11.09 -17.81 -16.99
N ASP A 73 10.82 -18.28 -18.19
CA ASP A 73 9.47 -18.51 -18.72
C ASP A 73 9.10 -20.01 -18.74
N ARG A 74 7.82 -20.32 -19.01
CA ARG A 74 7.29 -21.71 -19.01
C ARG A 74 8.06 -22.66 -19.93
N ARG A 75 8.62 -22.13 -21.02
CA ARG A 75 9.45 -22.87 -21.98
C ARG A 75 10.79 -23.28 -21.35
N ASP A 76 11.38 -22.41 -20.54
CA ASP A 76 12.65 -22.65 -19.84
C ASP A 76 12.48 -23.70 -18.74
N VAL A 77 11.31 -23.74 -18.09
CA VAL A 77 10.95 -24.78 -17.11
C VAL A 77 10.58 -26.12 -17.80
N GLY A 78 10.49 -26.14 -19.13
CA GLY A 78 10.10 -27.34 -19.89
C GLY A 78 8.63 -27.73 -19.69
N MET A 79 7.75 -26.76 -19.41
CA MET A 79 6.32 -26.98 -19.12
C MET A 79 5.39 -26.10 -19.96
N ASP A 80 5.70 -25.93 -21.26
CA ASP A 80 4.83 -25.18 -22.17
C ASP A 80 3.55 -25.95 -22.54
N SER A 81 2.50 -25.21 -22.85
CA SER A 81 1.26 -25.76 -23.40
C SER A 81 1.39 -25.80 -24.91
N ALA A 82 2.09 -26.80 -25.45
CA ALA A 82 2.02 -27.06 -26.88
C ALA A 82 0.58 -27.43 -27.25
N ALA A 83 -0.10 -26.51 -27.95
CA ALA A 83 -1.33 -26.79 -28.65
C ALA A 83 -1.10 -27.99 -29.59
N ARG A 84 -1.89 -29.05 -29.45
CA ARG A 84 -2.06 -30.03 -30.52
C ARG A 84 -2.89 -29.37 -31.62
N ALA A 85 -2.23 -28.92 -32.68
CA ALA A 85 -2.86 -28.70 -33.97
C ALA A 85 -2.93 -30.02 -34.75
N SER A 86 -4.15 -30.43 -35.12
CA SER A 86 -4.50 -31.18 -36.34
C SER A 86 -5.99 -31.59 -36.21
N GLY A 87 -6.93 -31.12 -37.02
CA GLY A 87 -6.82 -30.29 -38.21
C GLY A 87 -8.20 -30.07 -38.85
N ARG A 88 -8.17 -29.36 -40.00
CA ARG A 88 -9.22 -29.24 -41.03
C ARG A 88 -10.55 -28.65 -40.49
N GLY A 89 -10.82 -27.36 -40.67
CA GLY A 89 -10.86 -26.64 -41.93
C GLY A 89 -12.31 -26.53 -42.39
N ARG A 90 -12.95 -25.38 -42.16
CA ARG A 90 -13.95 -24.78 -43.07
C ARG A 90 -14.28 -23.35 -42.65
N ALA A 91 -14.40 -22.52 -43.67
CA ALA A 91 -14.61 -21.08 -43.66
C ALA A 91 -15.91 -20.60 -43.00
N MET A 92 -15.90 -19.38 -42.44
CA MET A 92 -16.69 -18.24 -42.94
C MET A 92 -16.22 -16.92 -42.29
N ALA A 93 -16.04 -15.87 -43.09
CA ALA A 93 -15.96 -14.48 -42.64
C ALA A 93 -17.34 -13.80 -42.83
N PRO A 94 -17.50 -12.51 -42.51
CA PRO A 94 -17.84 -11.96 -41.20
C PRO A 94 -19.32 -11.53 -41.14
N GLY A 95 -19.95 -11.63 -39.96
CA GLY A 95 -21.32 -11.18 -39.72
C GLY A 95 -21.41 -10.40 -38.41
N VAL A 96 -21.62 -9.09 -38.54
CA VAL A 96 -21.79 -8.14 -37.44
C VAL A 96 -23.15 -8.40 -36.77
N ALA A 97 -23.17 -8.60 -35.46
CA ALA A 97 -24.36 -8.34 -34.65
C ALA A 97 -23.97 -7.99 -33.20
N SER A 98 -24.54 -6.87 -32.79
CA SER A 98 -24.36 -6.13 -31.56
C SER A 98 -24.87 -6.84 -30.29
N ALA A 99 -24.26 -6.44 -29.17
CA ALA A 99 -24.82 -6.27 -27.82
C ALA A 99 -25.24 -7.48 -26.94
N THR A 100 -24.69 -7.42 -25.72
CA THR A 100 -25.22 -7.76 -24.36
C THR A 100 -24.33 -8.76 -23.62
N GLY A 101 -23.71 -8.47 -22.48
CA GLY A 101 -23.69 -7.30 -21.61
C GLY A 101 -22.55 -7.41 -20.58
N PRO A 102 -22.40 -6.42 -19.67
CA PRO A 102 -21.32 -6.38 -18.70
C PRO A 102 -21.48 -7.51 -17.66
N ARG A 103 -20.38 -8.16 -17.29
CA ARG A 103 -20.37 -9.08 -16.13
C ARG A 103 -20.68 -8.24 -14.88
N VAL A 104 -21.89 -8.43 -14.39
CA VAL A 104 -22.43 -7.83 -13.17
C VAL A 104 -21.50 -8.13 -12.00
N PRO A 105 -21.03 -7.11 -11.24
CA PRO A 105 -20.37 -7.35 -9.97
C PRO A 105 -21.39 -8.02 -9.04
N GLU A 106 -20.98 -9.12 -8.42
CA GLU A 106 -21.75 -9.83 -7.40
C GLU A 106 -22.40 -8.81 -6.47
N GLN A 107 -23.74 -8.80 -6.47
CA GLN A 107 -24.53 -7.79 -5.76
C GLN A 107 -24.13 -7.83 -4.28
N ARG A 108 -23.34 -6.84 -3.84
CA ARG A 108 -23.27 -6.46 -2.43
C ARG A 108 -24.70 -6.07 -2.08
N THR A 109 -25.42 -6.95 -1.38
CA THR A 109 -26.73 -6.61 -0.80
C THR A 109 -26.59 -5.27 -0.09
N PRO A 110 -27.37 -4.24 -0.47
CA PRO A 110 -27.38 -3.02 0.30
C PRO A 110 -27.89 -3.42 1.68
N ALA A 111 -27.01 -3.36 2.68
CA ALA A 111 -27.46 -3.34 4.05
C ALA A 111 -28.40 -2.14 4.14
N LEU A 112 -29.72 -2.42 4.17
CA LEU A 112 -30.73 -1.48 4.65
C LEU A 112 -30.10 -0.81 5.87
N ALA A 113 -30.07 0.53 5.85
CA ALA A 113 -29.50 1.33 6.93
C ALA A 113 -30.08 0.79 8.25
N ARG A 114 -29.30 -0.03 8.94
CA ARG A 114 -29.66 -0.49 10.28
C ARG A 114 -29.74 0.80 11.09
N PRO A 115 -30.80 0.99 11.91
CA PRO A 115 -30.80 2.09 12.86
C PRO A 115 -29.46 2.04 13.59
N ALA A 116 -28.81 3.18 13.77
CA ALA A 116 -27.48 3.28 14.37
C ALA A 116 -27.49 2.49 15.68
N THR A 117 -27.01 1.25 15.64
CA THR A 117 -26.89 0.41 16.81
C THR A 117 -25.88 1.14 17.68
N ALA A 118 -26.28 1.47 18.91
CA ALA A 118 -25.37 2.06 19.87
C ALA A 118 -24.11 1.21 19.92
N MET A 119 -22.95 1.84 19.73
CA MET A 119 -21.66 1.14 19.74
C MET A 119 -21.52 0.39 21.07
N SER A 120 -21.11 -0.86 20.99
CA SER A 120 -20.74 -1.62 22.18
C SER A 120 -19.57 -0.94 22.89
N ALA A 121 -19.43 -1.17 24.20
CA ALA A 121 -18.29 -0.68 24.98
C ALA A 121 -16.93 -1.11 24.36
N ARG A 122 -16.90 -2.27 23.72
CA ARG A 122 -15.72 -2.79 23.00
C ARG A 122 -15.41 -1.98 21.74
N GLU A 123 -16.41 -1.64 20.94
CA GLU A 123 -16.24 -0.79 19.75
C GLU A 123 -15.82 0.64 20.13
N ILE A 124 -16.34 1.17 21.24
CA ILE A 124 -15.89 2.46 21.79
C ILE A 124 -14.41 2.38 22.18
N ALA A 125 -13.99 1.31 22.87
CA ALA A 125 -12.59 1.10 23.24
C ALA A 125 -11.67 1.00 22.00
N PHE A 126 -12.13 0.33 20.93
CA PHE A 126 -11.44 0.27 19.65
C PHE A 126 -11.25 1.66 19.03
N ALA A 127 -12.33 2.45 18.95
CA ALA A 127 -12.27 3.82 18.41
C ALA A 127 -11.33 4.72 19.23
N CYS A 128 -11.37 4.61 20.57
CA CYS A 128 -10.45 5.32 21.46
C CYS A 128 -8.99 4.93 21.23
N ALA A 129 -8.70 3.62 21.09
CA ALA A 129 -7.35 3.14 20.82
C ALA A 129 -6.84 3.62 19.45
N GLU A 130 -7.66 3.53 18.41
CA GLU A 130 -7.34 4.02 17.07
C GLU A 130 -7.02 5.52 17.07
N ARG A 131 -7.83 6.33 17.75
CA ARG A 131 -7.61 7.78 17.88
C ARG A 131 -6.35 8.08 18.68
N PHE A 132 -6.14 7.38 19.79
CA PHE A 132 -4.93 7.51 20.60
C PHE A 132 -3.68 7.23 19.76
N PHE A 133 -3.59 6.09 19.09
CA PHE A 133 -2.41 5.72 18.33
C PHE A 133 -2.18 6.60 17.10
N ALA A 134 -3.26 7.04 16.43
CA ALA A 134 -3.14 8.00 15.33
C ALA A 134 -2.54 9.33 15.80
N LEU A 135 -3.03 9.85 16.94
CA LEU A 135 -2.50 11.06 17.57
C LEU A 135 -1.04 10.89 17.98
N GLN A 136 -0.73 9.84 18.74
CA GLN A 136 0.64 9.58 19.20
C GLN A 136 1.61 9.35 18.04
N GLY A 137 1.16 8.80 16.91
CA GLY A 137 2.00 8.64 15.72
C GLY A 137 2.37 9.98 15.08
N ASP A 138 1.50 10.98 15.15
CA ASP A 138 1.76 12.34 14.65
C ASP A 138 2.49 13.22 15.66
N THR A 139 2.48 12.87 16.95
CA THR A 139 3.28 13.54 18.00
C THR A 139 4.69 12.92 18.10
N LEU A 140 4.79 11.63 18.39
CA LEU A 140 6.02 10.95 18.85
C LEU A 140 6.78 10.15 17.78
N GLY A 141 6.29 10.10 16.54
CA GLY A 141 6.95 9.34 15.47
C GLY A 141 6.90 7.82 15.62
N GLY A 142 7.45 7.15 14.61
CA GLY A 142 7.40 5.69 14.46
C GLY A 142 8.28 4.96 15.47
N ARG A 143 9.43 5.53 15.85
CA ARG A 143 10.36 4.93 16.82
C ARG A 143 9.66 4.66 18.16
N SER A 144 8.88 5.62 18.64
CA SER A 144 8.18 5.56 19.93
C SER A 144 6.88 4.74 19.84
N THR A 145 6.13 4.90 18.75
CA THR A 145 4.79 4.29 18.63
C THR A 145 4.80 2.83 18.19
N ARG A 146 5.73 2.41 17.32
CA ARG A 146 5.77 1.04 16.77
C ARG A 146 5.82 -0.06 17.85
N PRO A 147 6.69 -0.01 18.88
CA PRO A 147 6.74 -1.08 19.87
C PRO A 147 5.45 -1.19 20.70
N VAL A 148 4.83 -0.06 21.06
CA VAL A 148 3.58 -0.02 21.82
C VAL A 148 2.41 -0.55 20.98
N LEU A 149 2.29 -0.12 19.72
CA LEU A 149 1.31 -0.65 18.76
C LEU A 149 1.47 -2.16 18.55
N SER A 150 2.72 -2.63 18.44
CA SER A 150 3.01 -4.07 18.28
C SER A 150 2.61 -4.88 19.51
N ALA A 151 2.84 -4.36 20.71
CA ALA A 151 2.43 -4.99 21.95
C ALA A 151 0.90 -5.01 22.10
N TYR A 152 0.24 -3.90 21.78
CA TYR A 152 -1.22 -3.79 21.75
C TYR A 152 -1.83 -4.84 20.81
N LEU A 153 -1.41 -4.89 19.54
CA LEU A 153 -1.89 -5.87 18.56
C LEU A 153 -1.73 -7.32 19.04
N ARG A 154 -0.61 -7.66 19.69
CA ARG A 154 -0.41 -8.99 20.25
C ARG A 154 -1.36 -9.30 21.40
N GLY A 155 -1.57 -8.35 22.30
CA GLY A 155 -2.42 -8.53 23.48
C GLY A 155 -3.92 -8.51 23.19
N THR A 156 -4.38 -7.66 22.27
CA THR A 156 -5.81 -7.41 22.05
C THR A 156 -6.35 -8.09 20.80
N VAL A 157 -5.62 -8.01 19.68
CA VAL A 157 -6.09 -8.49 18.37
C VAL A 157 -5.69 -9.95 18.11
N LEU A 158 -4.49 -10.36 18.51
CA LEU A 158 -4.00 -11.73 18.35
C LEU A 158 -4.24 -12.60 19.60
N GLY A 159 -4.17 -12.02 20.80
CA GLY A 159 -4.44 -12.73 22.06
C GLY A 159 -5.85 -13.29 22.17
N ALA A 160 -6.84 -12.62 21.53
CA ALA A 160 -8.20 -13.12 21.40
C ALA A 160 -8.35 -14.35 20.50
N THR A 161 -7.30 -14.73 19.73
CA THR A 161 -7.34 -15.86 18.78
C THR A 161 -6.74 -17.16 19.34
N GLY A 162 -6.17 -17.15 20.56
CA GLY A 162 -5.58 -18.35 21.17
C GLY A 162 -6.59 -19.41 21.63
N VAL A 163 -7.89 -19.06 21.71
CA VAL A 163 -8.97 -19.95 22.16
C VAL A 163 -10.14 -20.00 21.15
N VAL A 164 -10.13 -19.14 20.14
CA VAL A 164 -11.29 -18.85 19.28
C VAL A 164 -11.05 -19.39 17.87
N ARG A 165 -11.97 -20.22 17.37
CA ARG A 165 -11.91 -20.74 15.99
C ARG A 165 -11.87 -19.56 14.99
N PRO A 166 -11.15 -19.68 13.85
CA PRO A 166 -11.06 -18.60 12.85
C PRO A 166 -12.40 -18.09 12.29
N SER A 167 -13.49 -18.84 12.49
CA SER A 167 -14.85 -18.53 12.06
C SER A 167 -15.67 -17.69 13.05
N SER A 168 -15.11 -17.29 14.20
CA SER A 168 -15.84 -16.55 15.25
C SER A 168 -15.35 -15.11 15.50
N VAL A 169 -14.51 -14.54 14.62
CA VAL A 169 -14.12 -13.12 14.70
C VAL A 169 -15.19 -12.26 14.01
N SER A 170 -15.70 -11.26 14.72
CA SER A 170 -16.74 -10.36 14.23
C SER A 170 -16.20 -9.33 13.23
N ALA A 171 -17.07 -8.76 12.39
CA ALA A 171 -16.67 -7.72 11.43
C ALA A 171 -16.05 -6.47 12.11
N PRO A 172 -16.56 -5.96 13.25
CA PRO A 172 -15.93 -4.84 13.96
C PRO A 172 -14.51 -5.16 14.48
N GLU A 173 -14.26 -6.40 14.91
CA GLU A 173 -12.91 -6.82 15.33
C GLU A 173 -11.94 -6.91 14.15
N LEU A 174 -12.39 -7.41 13.00
CA LEU A 174 -11.60 -7.43 11.78
C LEU A 174 -11.30 -6.00 11.29
N ALA A 175 -12.28 -5.09 11.34
CA ALA A 175 -12.08 -3.68 11.00
C ALA A 175 -11.07 -3.01 11.93
N HIS A 176 -11.21 -3.21 13.25
CA HIS A 176 -10.27 -2.68 14.23
C HIS A 176 -8.85 -3.23 14.03
N ALA A 177 -8.71 -4.53 13.76
CA ALA A 177 -7.44 -5.16 13.43
C ALA A 177 -6.81 -4.52 12.18
N ALA A 178 -7.60 -4.33 11.11
CA ALA A 178 -7.14 -3.73 9.87
C ALA A 178 -6.64 -2.29 10.08
N ARG A 179 -7.43 -1.45 10.75
CA ARG A 179 -7.07 -0.06 11.08
C ARG A 179 -5.83 0.04 11.95
N THR A 180 -5.72 -0.82 12.97
CA THR A 180 -4.53 -0.84 13.84
C THR A 180 -3.27 -1.29 13.07
N LEU A 181 -3.40 -2.23 12.13
CA LEU A 181 -2.30 -2.60 11.23
C LEU A 181 -1.92 -1.44 10.28
N VAL A 182 -2.87 -0.64 9.80
CA VAL A 182 -2.56 0.59 9.05
C VAL A 182 -1.71 1.55 9.89
N LEU A 183 -2.06 1.77 11.17
CA LEU A 183 -1.27 2.62 12.07
C LEU A 183 0.13 2.05 12.31
N LEU A 184 0.24 0.73 12.49
CA LEU A 184 1.54 0.06 12.61
C LEU A 184 2.38 0.24 11.35
N ALA A 185 1.80 0.07 10.16
CA ALA A 185 2.49 0.28 8.90
C ALA A 185 3.00 1.72 8.76
N ARG A 186 2.19 2.73 9.13
CA ARG A 186 2.63 4.13 9.17
C ARG A 186 3.84 4.32 10.09
N ALA A 187 3.84 3.72 11.28
CA ALA A 187 4.97 3.77 12.19
C ALA A 187 6.21 3.06 11.63
N CYS A 188 6.04 1.90 10.97
CA CYS A 188 7.13 1.20 10.28
C CYS A 188 7.74 2.04 9.15
N THR A 189 6.92 2.77 8.40
CA THR A 189 7.37 3.65 7.31
C THR A 189 8.12 4.86 7.82
N ASP A 190 7.66 5.49 8.89
CA ASP A 190 8.42 6.56 9.54
C ASP A 190 9.79 6.04 10.01
N MET A 191 9.86 4.78 10.45
CA MET A 191 11.12 4.06 10.74
C MET A 191 11.89 3.59 9.50
N ARG A 192 11.42 3.92 8.28
CA ARG A 192 11.95 3.48 6.98
C ARG A 192 12.02 1.97 6.77
N ARG A 193 11.17 1.20 7.46
CA ARG A 193 11.04 -0.26 7.34
C ARG A 193 10.03 -0.63 6.23
N PHE A 194 10.31 -0.20 5.00
CA PHE A 194 9.34 -0.26 3.89
C PHE A 194 8.85 -1.67 3.55
N PHE A 195 9.72 -2.69 3.60
CA PHE A 195 9.32 -4.08 3.30
C PHE A 195 8.31 -4.62 4.34
N GLU A 196 8.56 -4.34 5.61
CA GLU A 196 7.65 -4.72 6.69
C GLU A 196 6.33 -3.95 6.59
N ALA A 197 6.38 -2.64 6.35
CA ALA A 197 5.20 -1.81 6.17
C ALA A 197 4.33 -2.31 5.01
N GLN A 198 4.93 -2.67 3.87
CA GLN A 198 4.22 -3.22 2.72
C GLN A 198 3.46 -4.50 3.08
N HIS A 199 4.13 -5.47 3.71
CA HIS A 199 3.51 -6.73 4.10
C HIS A 199 2.36 -6.52 5.12
N ILE A 200 2.52 -5.56 6.04
CA ILE A 200 1.47 -5.21 7.00
C ILE A 200 0.27 -4.60 6.29
N LEU A 201 0.48 -3.72 5.30
CA LEU A 201 -0.61 -3.09 4.54
C LEU A 201 -1.39 -4.09 3.68
N GLU A 202 -0.73 -5.07 3.07
CA GLU A 202 -1.39 -6.15 2.33
C GLU A 202 -2.37 -6.91 3.24
N ARG A 203 -1.94 -7.22 4.47
CA ARG A 203 -2.80 -7.87 5.46
C ARG A 203 -3.92 -6.96 5.94
N ALA A 204 -3.63 -5.67 6.14
CA ALA A 204 -4.63 -4.70 6.54
C ALA A 204 -5.75 -4.57 5.49
N ALA A 205 -5.39 -4.47 4.20
CA ALA A 205 -6.36 -4.40 3.10
C ALA A 205 -7.26 -5.64 3.05
N VAL A 206 -6.69 -6.85 3.17
CA VAL A 206 -7.46 -8.10 3.20
C VAL A 206 -8.42 -8.16 4.39
N LEU A 207 -7.99 -7.73 5.58
CA LEU A 207 -8.85 -7.73 6.76
C LEU A 207 -9.96 -6.68 6.66
N ALA A 208 -9.66 -5.49 6.13
CA ALA A 208 -10.64 -4.43 5.89
C ALA A 208 -11.71 -4.89 4.88
N ALA A 209 -11.30 -5.49 3.75
CA ALA A 209 -12.20 -6.04 2.75
C ALA A 209 -13.14 -7.09 3.35
N ARG A 210 -12.61 -8.01 4.17
CA ARG A 210 -13.40 -9.03 4.87
C ARG A 210 -14.36 -8.45 5.91
N ALA A 211 -13.99 -7.32 6.52
CA ALA A 211 -14.83 -6.60 7.47
C ALA A 211 -15.91 -5.76 6.80
N GLY A 212 -15.84 -5.54 5.48
CA GLY A 212 -16.66 -4.55 4.78
C GLY A 212 -16.28 -3.11 5.11
N ASP A 213 -15.05 -2.88 5.57
CA ASP A 213 -14.54 -1.55 5.90
C ASP A 213 -13.83 -0.92 4.70
N ASP A 214 -14.64 -0.46 3.73
CA ASP A 214 -14.17 0.16 2.49
C ASP A 214 -13.24 1.37 2.77
N ALA A 215 -13.40 2.07 3.90
CA ALA A 215 -12.56 3.21 4.26
C ALA A 215 -11.14 2.78 4.63
N ALA A 216 -11.01 1.79 5.53
CA ALA A 216 -9.70 1.26 5.90
C ALA A 216 -9.00 0.55 4.72
N GLU A 217 -9.76 -0.14 3.87
CA GLU A 217 -9.22 -0.78 2.66
C GLU A 217 -8.65 0.28 1.70
N ALA A 218 -9.42 1.33 1.40
CA ALA A 218 -8.96 2.41 0.53
C ALA A 218 -7.71 3.12 1.09
N ILE A 219 -7.66 3.35 2.40
CA ILE A 219 -6.50 3.94 3.09
C ILE A 219 -5.26 3.02 2.94
N ALA A 220 -5.42 1.71 3.13
CA ALA A 220 -4.34 0.75 3.00
C ALA A 220 -3.80 0.70 1.57
N LEU A 221 -4.68 0.61 0.57
CA LEU A 221 -4.33 0.63 -0.85
C LEU A 221 -3.60 1.92 -1.24
N ARG A 222 -4.08 3.07 -0.74
CA ARG A 222 -3.44 4.36 -0.99
C ARG A 222 -2.00 4.40 -0.44
N LEU A 223 -1.78 3.91 0.78
CA LEU A 223 -0.44 3.83 1.38
C LEU A 223 0.49 2.88 0.62
N GLN A 224 -0.01 1.77 0.08
CA GLN A 224 0.76 0.90 -0.82
C GLN A 224 1.16 1.63 -2.10
N GLY A 225 0.24 2.42 -2.69
CA GLY A 225 0.53 3.27 -3.84
C GLY A 225 1.62 4.30 -3.56
N GLU A 226 1.57 4.95 -2.40
CA GLU A 226 2.60 5.88 -1.95
C GLU A 226 3.98 5.20 -1.87
N TYR A 227 4.06 3.98 -1.34
CA TYR A 227 5.32 3.23 -1.25
C TYR A 227 5.81 2.72 -2.60
N ALA A 228 4.90 2.37 -3.51
CA ALA A 228 5.27 2.05 -4.87
C ALA A 228 5.92 3.27 -5.56
N LEU A 229 5.39 4.48 -5.35
CA LEU A 229 5.99 5.72 -5.89
C LEU A 229 7.37 6.01 -5.33
N THR A 230 7.59 5.84 -4.02
CA THR A 230 8.93 6.08 -3.43
C THR A 230 10.01 5.12 -3.96
N ARG A 231 9.59 3.99 -4.53
CA ARG A 231 10.46 2.99 -5.18
C ARG A 231 10.52 3.10 -6.70
N GLY A 232 9.85 4.09 -7.29
CA GLY A 232 9.78 4.27 -8.75
C GLY A 232 8.90 3.24 -9.47
N LEU A 233 8.07 2.48 -8.75
CA LEU A 233 7.16 1.47 -9.31
C LEU A 233 5.84 2.10 -9.76
N THR A 234 5.90 3.00 -10.74
CA THR A 234 4.77 3.86 -11.12
C THR A 234 3.53 3.08 -11.60
N ALA A 235 3.71 1.99 -12.37
CA ALA A 235 2.59 1.17 -12.82
C ALA A 235 1.85 0.46 -11.66
N LEU A 236 2.61 0.02 -10.65
CA LEU A 236 2.03 -0.58 -9.45
C LEU A 236 1.29 0.49 -8.62
N ALA A 237 1.85 1.69 -8.50
CA ALA A 237 1.18 2.81 -7.84
C ALA A 237 -0.15 3.18 -8.53
N ALA A 238 -0.15 3.23 -9.87
CA ALA A 238 -1.35 3.46 -10.67
C ALA A 238 -2.42 2.38 -10.42
N THR A 239 -2.02 1.12 -10.31
CA THR A 239 -2.93 0.00 -10.00
C THR A 239 -3.55 0.16 -8.61
N HIS A 240 -2.72 0.45 -7.60
CA HIS A 240 -3.20 0.66 -6.23
C HIS A 240 -4.17 1.84 -6.12
N VAL A 241 -3.87 2.98 -6.75
CA VAL A 241 -4.75 4.16 -6.69
C VAL A 241 -6.05 3.96 -7.44
N GLN A 242 -6.04 3.28 -8.60
CA GLN A 242 -7.26 2.92 -9.31
C GLN A 242 -8.17 2.04 -8.46
N HIS A 243 -7.60 1.05 -7.76
CA HIS A 243 -8.37 0.21 -6.86
C HIS A 243 -8.91 1.01 -5.66
N ALA A 244 -8.07 1.86 -5.04
CA ALA A 244 -8.51 2.73 -3.95
C ALA A 244 -9.66 3.67 -4.37
N LEU A 245 -9.63 4.22 -5.59
CA LEU A 245 -10.70 5.05 -6.14
C LEU A 245 -12.01 4.27 -6.33
N GLN A 246 -11.93 2.99 -6.69
CA GLN A 246 -13.11 2.13 -6.83
C GLN A 246 -13.75 1.82 -5.48
N VAL A 247 -12.94 1.43 -4.49
CA VAL A 247 -13.41 1.06 -3.15
C VAL A 247 -13.92 2.29 -2.38
N SER A 248 -13.28 3.44 -2.53
CA SER A 248 -13.65 4.67 -1.79
C SER A 248 -14.92 5.38 -2.27
N ARG A 249 -15.60 4.91 -3.33
CA ARG A 249 -16.75 5.63 -3.91
C ARG A 249 -17.86 5.98 -2.91
N ARG A 250 -18.07 5.12 -1.90
CA ARG A 250 -19.12 5.27 -0.88
C ARG A 250 -18.57 5.59 0.51
N THR A 251 -17.27 5.88 0.64
CA THR A 251 -16.65 6.22 1.92
C THR A 251 -16.82 7.72 2.23
N PRO A 252 -16.54 8.15 3.48
CA PRO A 252 -16.57 9.56 3.83
C PRO A 252 -15.74 10.45 2.90
N ALA A 253 -16.16 11.71 2.75
CA ALA A 253 -15.53 12.66 1.84
C ALA A 253 -14.03 12.88 2.16
N GLY A 254 -13.64 12.85 3.44
CA GLY A 254 -12.24 12.92 3.85
C GLY A 254 -11.39 11.77 3.28
N VAL A 255 -11.89 10.53 3.33
CA VAL A 255 -11.20 9.36 2.75
C VAL A 255 -11.10 9.49 1.23
N ARG A 256 -12.17 9.95 0.57
CA ARG A 256 -12.16 10.18 -0.88
C ARG A 256 -11.16 11.27 -1.28
N ALA A 257 -11.07 12.36 -0.50
CA ALA A 257 -10.08 13.41 -0.71
C ALA A 257 -8.65 12.86 -0.54
N TYR A 258 -8.43 12.02 0.48
CA TYR A 258 -7.15 11.37 0.72
C TYR A 258 -6.70 10.47 -0.43
N VAL A 259 -7.63 9.72 -1.03
CA VAL A 259 -7.36 8.90 -2.23
C VAL A 259 -7.14 9.77 -3.47
N ALA A 260 -7.93 10.84 -3.65
CA ALA A 260 -7.77 11.76 -4.78
C ALA A 260 -6.38 12.43 -4.79
N VAL A 261 -5.83 12.79 -3.63
CA VAL A 261 -4.44 13.29 -3.51
C VAL A 261 -3.42 12.27 -4.01
N GLN A 262 -3.60 10.98 -3.73
CA GLN A 262 -2.72 9.93 -4.28
C GLN A 262 -2.81 9.83 -5.81
N ALA A 263 -3.99 10.06 -6.38
CA ALA A 263 -4.18 10.08 -7.81
C ALA A 263 -3.46 11.28 -8.43
N ALA A 264 -3.51 12.45 -7.77
CA ALA A 264 -2.72 13.61 -8.15
C ALA A 264 -1.20 13.35 -8.09
N GLU A 265 -0.71 12.76 -6.99
CA GLU A 265 0.71 12.39 -6.85
C GLU A 265 1.16 11.43 -7.95
N THR A 266 0.36 10.41 -8.24
CA THR A 266 0.67 9.40 -9.25
C THR A 266 0.70 10.03 -10.66
N SER A 267 -0.28 10.89 -10.97
CA SER A 267 -0.35 11.61 -12.26
C SER A 267 0.86 12.53 -12.44
N ALA A 268 1.24 13.27 -11.40
CA ALA A 268 2.42 14.12 -11.42
C ALA A 268 3.74 13.33 -11.57
N VAL A 269 3.82 12.08 -11.06
CA VAL A 269 4.99 11.20 -11.29
C VAL A 269 5.04 10.71 -12.74
N ILE A 270 3.88 10.45 -13.35
CA ILE A 270 3.77 10.01 -14.75
C ILE A 270 4.06 11.17 -15.73
N GLY A 271 3.89 12.41 -15.27
CA GLY A 271 4.06 13.62 -16.10
C GLY A 271 2.75 14.15 -16.70
N ASP A 272 1.60 13.65 -16.25
CA ASP A 272 0.28 14.17 -16.64
C ASP A 272 -0.11 15.32 -15.70
N GLU A 273 0.33 16.53 -16.04
CA GLU A 273 0.07 17.73 -15.24
C GLU A 273 -1.43 18.07 -15.16
N SER A 274 -2.16 17.93 -16.27
CA SER A 274 -3.60 18.23 -16.31
C SER A 274 -4.36 17.35 -15.33
N GLN A 275 -4.13 16.03 -15.42
CA GLN A 275 -4.79 15.08 -14.53
C GLN A 275 -4.35 15.26 -13.07
N ALA A 276 -3.09 15.61 -12.83
CA ALA A 276 -2.62 15.91 -11.48
C ALA A 276 -3.37 17.09 -10.85
N MET A 277 -3.56 18.17 -11.62
CA MET A 277 -4.30 19.35 -11.16
C MET A 277 -5.79 19.07 -10.97
N ASP A 278 -6.43 18.35 -11.88
CA ASP A 278 -7.84 17.95 -11.76
C ASP A 278 -8.10 17.15 -10.47
N TRP A 279 -7.20 16.22 -10.15
CA TRP A 279 -7.30 15.44 -8.91
C TRP A 279 -7.09 16.28 -7.66
N LEU A 280 -6.19 17.28 -7.69
CA LEU A 280 -6.05 18.23 -6.58
C LEU A 280 -7.33 19.04 -6.36
N ASP A 281 -7.96 19.51 -7.43
CA ASP A 281 -9.21 20.27 -7.35
C ASP A 281 -10.38 19.40 -6.86
N ILE A 282 -10.42 18.13 -7.26
CA ILE A 282 -11.35 17.15 -6.70
C ILE A 282 -11.11 16.96 -5.19
N ALA A 283 -9.85 16.79 -4.78
CA ALA A 283 -9.51 16.60 -3.37
C ALA A 283 -9.92 17.80 -2.51
N LEU A 284 -9.66 19.02 -2.98
CA LEU A 284 -10.03 20.26 -2.29
C LEU A 284 -11.55 20.41 -2.17
N ARG A 285 -12.31 20.13 -3.24
CA ARG A 285 -13.79 20.17 -3.19
C ARG A 285 -14.37 19.14 -2.24
N LEU A 286 -13.81 17.93 -2.22
CA LEU A 286 -14.23 16.87 -1.29
C LEU A 286 -13.97 17.26 0.16
N LEU A 287 -12.83 17.89 0.44
CA LEU A 287 -12.51 18.36 1.77
C LEU A 287 -13.44 19.51 2.21
N ALA A 288 -13.69 20.49 1.34
CA ALA A 288 -14.62 21.60 1.63
C ALA A 288 -16.06 21.13 1.90
N ALA A 289 -16.45 20.00 1.30
CA ALA A 289 -17.74 19.37 1.51
C ALA A 289 -17.80 18.40 2.70
N ALA A 290 -16.70 18.19 3.44
CA ALA A 290 -16.63 17.26 4.57
C ALA A 290 -16.94 18.00 5.89
N PRO A 291 -18.14 17.81 6.47
CA PRO A 291 -18.62 18.70 7.53
C PRO A 291 -18.22 18.26 8.95
N ASP A 292 -17.53 17.13 9.15
CA ASP A 292 -17.40 16.52 10.48
C ASP A 292 -16.01 15.89 10.77
N GLU A 293 -15.33 16.43 11.79
CA GLU A 293 -14.07 15.91 12.33
C GLU A 293 -14.27 14.67 13.23
N ASN A 294 -15.51 14.38 13.64
CA ASN A 294 -15.83 13.28 14.58
C ASN A 294 -15.77 11.88 13.97
N LEU A 295 -15.53 11.75 12.66
CA LEU A 295 -15.42 10.46 11.98
C LEU A 295 -14.12 9.68 12.32
N GLY A 296 -13.27 10.26 13.16
CA GLY A 296 -12.02 9.65 13.60
C GLY A 296 -10.96 9.54 12.50
N PRO A 297 -9.80 8.96 12.81
CA PRO A 297 -8.61 8.99 11.92
C PRO A 297 -8.77 8.19 10.62
N PHE A 298 -9.84 7.40 10.48
CA PHE A 298 -10.14 6.59 9.30
C PHE A 298 -11.33 7.10 8.49
N GLY A 299 -11.97 8.19 8.94
CA GLY A 299 -13.08 8.82 8.22
C GLY A 299 -12.81 10.29 7.85
N SER A 300 -11.92 10.97 8.56
CA SER A 300 -11.54 12.36 8.29
C SER A 300 -10.20 12.48 7.57
N TYR A 301 -9.97 13.62 6.90
CA TYR A 301 -8.68 14.00 6.37
C TYR A 301 -8.40 15.46 6.74
N ARG A 302 -7.28 15.71 7.42
CA ARG A 302 -6.96 17.03 7.97
C ARG A 302 -6.61 18.02 6.84
N PRO A 303 -7.15 19.25 6.85
CA PRO A 303 -6.81 20.29 5.88
C PRO A 303 -5.31 20.54 5.72
N ALA A 304 -4.60 20.72 6.85
CA ALA A 304 -3.15 20.92 6.85
C ALA A 304 -2.40 19.78 6.15
N ALA A 305 -2.84 18.53 6.35
CA ALA A 305 -2.22 17.37 5.71
C ALA A 305 -2.49 17.32 4.19
N LEU A 306 -3.65 17.80 3.74
CA LEU A 306 -3.94 17.97 2.31
C LEU A 306 -3.04 19.04 1.70
N HIS A 307 -2.91 20.20 2.34
CA HIS A 307 -2.06 21.28 1.85
C HIS A 307 -0.58 20.88 1.74
N PHE A 308 -0.07 20.11 2.72
CA PHE A 308 1.27 19.51 2.63
C PHE A 308 1.42 18.63 1.38
N ARG A 309 0.47 17.74 1.12
CA ARG A 309 0.53 16.84 -0.04
C ARG A 309 0.37 17.57 -1.36
N ARG A 310 -0.54 18.56 -1.41
CA ARG A 310 -0.68 19.49 -2.54
C ARG A 310 0.66 20.16 -2.85
N ALA A 311 1.40 20.60 -1.84
CA ALA A 311 2.74 21.16 -2.06
C ALA A 311 3.71 20.13 -2.65
N CYS A 312 3.68 18.88 -2.20
CA CYS A 312 4.52 17.82 -2.77
C CYS A 312 4.23 17.58 -4.26
N VAL A 313 2.96 17.59 -4.65
CA VAL A 313 2.52 17.49 -6.06
C VAL A 313 3.00 18.70 -6.87
N LEU A 314 2.68 19.91 -6.40
CA LEU A 314 3.04 21.15 -7.10
C LEU A 314 4.56 21.31 -7.29
N ARG A 315 5.35 20.94 -6.27
CA ARG A 315 6.81 20.93 -6.37
C ARG A 315 7.29 19.96 -7.44
N ARG A 316 6.71 18.75 -7.52
CA ARG A 316 7.06 17.76 -8.54
C ARG A 316 6.73 18.24 -9.96
N LEU A 317 5.69 19.05 -10.11
CA LEU A 317 5.31 19.71 -11.35
C LEU A 317 6.14 21.00 -11.63
N GLY A 318 7.14 21.33 -10.81
CA GLY A 318 7.96 22.53 -10.97
C GLY A 318 7.27 23.84 -10.58
N ARG A 319 6.06 23.79 -10.00
CA ARG A 319 5.28 24.97 -9.58
C ARG A 319 5.72 25.43 -8.19
N HIS A 320 6.97 25.87 -8.07
CA HIS A 320 7.63 26.12 -6.78
C HIS A 320 6.95 27.19 -5.93
N ASP A 321 6.44 28.28 -6.52
CA ASP A 321 5.76 29.33 -5.76
C ASP A 321 4.44 28.83 -5.15
N ALA A 322 3.64 28.12 -5.95
CA ALA A 322 2.39 27.52 -5.48
C ALA A 322 2.67 26.44 -4.41
N ALA A 323 3.75 25.68 -4.54
CA ALA A 323 4.19 24.72 -3.53
C ALA A 323 4.58 25.41 -2.22
N ARG A 324 5.28 26.56 -2.29
CA ARG A 324 5.67 27.35 -1.11
C ARG A 324 4.44 27.87 -0.36
N THR A 325 3.47 28.44 -1.07
CA THR A 325 2.19 28.88 -0.49
C THR A 325 1.46 27.72 0.17
N ALA A 326 1.40 26.56 -0.48
CA ALA A 326 0.75 25.37 0.08
C ALA A 326 1.44 24.86 1.37
N LEU A 327 2.79 24.91 1.45
CA LEU A 327 3.52 24.56 2.68
C LEU A 327 3.29 25.58 3.79
N GLN A 328 3.13 26.87 3.45
CA GLN A 328 2.83 27.90 4.43
C GLN A 328 1.45 27.69 5.05
N ILE A 329 0.41 27.49 4.23
CA ILE A 329 -0.95 27.17 4.69
C ILE A 329 -0.93 25.91 5.55
N SER A 330 -0.24 24.86 5.09
CA SER A 330 -0.08 23.63 5.88
C SER A 330 0.55 23.89 7.24
N MET A 331 1.47 24.84 7.39
CA MET A 331 2.12 25.13 8.65
C MET A 331 1.20 25.91 9.60
N GLU A 332 0.47 26.89 9.07
CA GLU A 332 -0.46 27.74 9.82
C GLU A 332 -1.64 26.95 10.40
N GLU A 333 -2.11 25.94 9.68
CA GLU A 333 -3.25 25.10 10.10
C GLU A 333 -2.87 23.95 11.03
N ARG A 334 -1.58 23.66 11.25
CA ARG A 334 -1.17 22.53 12.09
C ARG A 334 -1.38 22.81 13.56
N ALA A 335 -2.06 21.88 14.23
CA ALA A 335 -2.17 21.90 15.68
C ALA A 335 -0.81 21.58 16.36
N ALA A 336 -0.62 22.08 17.59
CA ALA A 336 0.63 21.91 18.33
C ALA A 336 1.03 20.44 18.57
N HIS A 337 0.06 19.52 18.64
CA HIS A 337 0.31 18.09 18.83
C HIS A 337 0.75 17.35 17.54
N GLU A 338 0.82 18.04 16.39
CA GLU A 338 1.29 17.49 15.11
C GLU A 338 2.80 17.69 14.90
N GLU A 339 3.60 17.46 15.94
CA GLU A 339 5.04 17.73 15.94
C GLU A 339 5.77 17.00 14.79
N ARG A 340 5.45 15.73 14.52
CA ARG A 340 6.05 14.98 13.41
C ARG A 340 5.66 15.54 12.04
N PRO A 341 4.36 15.76 11.72
CA PRO A 341 4.01 16.47 10.50
C PRO A 341 4.61 17.89 10.36
N ILE A 342 4.77 18.64 11.46
CA ILE A 342 5.45 19.94 11.46
C ILE A 342 6.91 19.78 11.03
N VAL A 343 7.64 18.81 11.61
CA VAL A 343 9.02 18.47 11.21
C VAL A 343 9.08 18.16 9.71
N LEU A 344 8.21 17.28 9.21
CA LEU A 344 8.19 16.94 7.78
C LEU A 344 7.86 18.12 6.88
N THR A 345 7.03 19.06 7.35
CA THR A 345 6.72 20.30 6.63
C THR A 345 7.95 21.21 6.55
N TRP A 346 8.76 21.32 7.62
CA TRP A 346 10.05 22.02 7.57
C TRP A 346 11.04 21.36 6.61
N VAL A 347 11.14 20.02 6.61
CA VAL A 347 11.98 19.28 5.66
C VAL A 347 11.54 19.54 4.21
N ALA A 348 10.23 19.57 3.95
CA ALA A 348 9.71 19.88 2.62
C ALA A 348 10.02 21.32 2.18
N ARG A 349 9.96 22.29 3.09
CA ARG A 349 10.37 23.69 2.84
C ARG A 349 11.86 23.79 2.52
N ALA A 350 12.70 23.16 3.34
CA ALA A 350 14.15 23.10 3.11
C ALA A 350 14.48 22.56 1.72
N ARG A 351 13.83 21.45 1.33
CA ARG A 351 13.98 20.87 -0.01
C ARG A 351 13.60 21.87 -1.11
N LEU A 352 12.46 22.54 -0.97
CA LEU A 352 11.98 23.50 -1.95
C LEU A 352 12.94 24.70 -2.10
N HIS A 353 13.47 25.22 -1.00
CA HIS A 353 14.47 26.29 -1.02
C HIS A 353 15.77 25.82 -1.67
N ALA A 354 16.24 24.61 -1.36
CA ALA A 354 17.43 24.02 -1.98
C ALA A 354 17.26 23.85 -3.50
N GLU A 355 16.11 23.34 -3.95
CA GLU A 355 15.76 23.20 -5.37
C GLU A 355 15.66 24.56 -6.10
N ALA A 356 15.37 25.64 -5.37
CA ALA A 356 15.33 27.01 -5.87
C ALA A 356 16.67 27.77 -5.76
N GLY A 357 17.75 27.13 -5.28
CA GLY A 357 19.06 27.77 -5.06
C GLY A 357 19.11 28.74 -3.87
N GLN A 358 18.08 28.76 -3.04
CA GLN A 358 17.94 29.61 -1.85
C GLN A 358 18.63 28.95 -0.65
N ARG A 359 19.96 28.93 -0.67
CA ARG A 359 20.78 28.16 0.29
C ARG A 359 20.54 28.56 1.75
N THR A 360 20.48 29.85 2.04
CA THR A 360 20.35 30.36 3.42
C THR A 360 19.02 29.94 4.04
N GLU A 361 17.93 30.10 3.29
CA GLU A 361 16.58 29.71 3.67
C GLU A 361 16.44 28.18 3.81
N ALA A 362 17.13 27.43 2.95
CA ALA A 362 17.19 25.98 3.05
C ALA A 362 17.86 25.53 4.36
N LEU A 363 18.99 26.14 4.73
CA LEU A 363 19.72 25.83 5.96
C LEU A 363 18.92 26.23 7.21
N ASP A 364 18.27 27.40 7.22
CA ASP A 364 17.41 27.81 8.35
C ASP A 364 16.24 26.84 8.55
N ALA A 365 15.57 26.43 7.47
CA ALA A 365 14.51 25.42 7.53
C ALA A 365 15.02 24.06 8.02
N LEU A 366 16.23 23.63 7.63
CA LEU A 366 16.86 22.41 8.13
C LEU A 366 17.20 22.48 9.61
N LEU A 367 17.72 23.62 10.09
CA LEU A 367 18.03 23.81 11.50
C LEU A 367 16.78 23.65 12.37
N ARG A 368 15.66 24.24 11.95
CA ARG A 368 14.35 24.07 12.62
C ARG A 368 13.87 22.63 12.59
N ALA A 369 13.93 21.97 11.42
CA ALA A 369 13.55 20.57 11.28
C ALA A 369 14.38 19.66 12.20
N ARG A 370 15.70 19.87 12.27
CA ARG A 370 16.63 19.10 13.11
C ARG A 370 16.34 19.28 14.59
N HIS A 371 16.15 20.53 15.03
CA HIS A 371 15.84 20.84 16.42
C HIS A 371 14.56 20.14 16.89
N LEU A 372 13.47 20.27 16.13
CA LEU A 372 12.19 19.62 16.44
C LEU A 372 12.29 18.09 16.34
N ASN A 373 13.01 17.56 15.35
CA ASN A 373 13.14 16.12 15.20
C ASN A 373 13.94 15.44 16.33
N ALA A 374 14.74 16.19 17.09
CA ALA A 374 15.42 15.67 18.27
C ALA A 374 14.42 15.22 19.36
N GLN A 375 13.25 15.87 19.43
CA GLN A 375 12.17 15.54 20.37
C GLN A 375 11.24 14.45 19.81
N VAL A 376 10.92 14.53 18.51
CA VAL A 376 10.01 13.59 17.84
C VAL A 376 10.66 12.23 17.56
N GLY A 377 11.93 12.20 17.13
CA GLY A 377 12.63 10.97 16.78
C GLY A 377 12.14 10.28 15.49
N SER A 378 11.64 11.04 14.51
CA SER A 378 11.27 10.49 13.19
C SER A 378 12.52 10.13 12.39
N GLN A 379 12.59 8.87 11.93
CA GLN A 379 13.72 8.40 11.12
C GLN A 379 13.60 8.82 9.65
N GLU A 380 12.38 8.99 9.15
CA GLU A 380 12.10 9.56 7.84
C GLU A 380 12.62 11.00 7.76
N ALA A 381 12.31 11.81 8.77
CA ALA A 381 12.80 13.18 8.88
C ALA A 381 14.33 13.19 9.01
N ALA A 382 14.89 12.40 9.92
CA ALA A 382 16.35 12.33 10.12
C ALA A 382 17.10 11.98 8.83
N TRP A 383 16.62 10.98 8.08
CA TRP A 383 17.23 10.62 6.80
C TRP A 383 17.11 11.74 5.76
N SER A 384 15.97 12.41 5.71
CA SER A 384 15.74 13.50 4.75
C SER A 384 16.59 14.73 5.06
N ILE A 385 16.76 15.05 6.35
CA ILE A 385 17.65 16.12 6.84
C ILE A 385 19.08 15.82 6.41
N ALA A 386 19.62 14.65 6.77
CA ALA A 386 21.00 14.25 6.42
C ALA A 386 21.26 14.28 4.91
N ARG A 387 20.29 13.86 4.10
CA ARG A 387 20.40 13.91 2.63
C ARG A 387 20.43 15.35 2.11
N LEU A 388 19.65 16.26 2.68
CA LEU A 388 19.64 17.67 2.29
C LEU A 388 20.90 18.39 2.76
N GLU A 389 21.41 18.10 3.95
CA GLU A 389 22.71 18.59 4.46
C GLU A 389 23.85 18.19 3.52
N THR A 390 23.87 16.92 3.07
CA THR A 390 24.85 16.44 2.08
C THR A 390 24.74 17.21 0.76
N LEU A 391 23.52 17.45 0.27
CA LEU A 391 23.29 18.20 -0.98
C LEU A 391 23.71 19.66 -0.88
N LEU A 392 23.57 20.25 0.31
CA LEU A 392 24.00 21.62 0.58
C LEU A 392 25.47 21.67 0.97
N GLY A 393 26.17 20.57 1.27
CA GLY A 393 27.56 20.60 1.73
C GLY A 393 27.70 21.33 3.06
N SER A 394 26.82 21.00 4.01
CA SER A 394 26.76 21.57 5.36
C SER A 394 26.90 20.51 6.44
#